data_AF-A0A6P0WTY4-F1
#
_entry.id   AF-A0A6P0WTY4-F1
#
_cell.length_a   1.000
_cell.length_b   1.000
_cell.length_c   1.000
_cell.angle_alpha   90.00
_cell.angle_beta   90.00
_cell.angle_gamma   90.00
#
_symmetry.space_group_name_H-M   'P 1'
#
loop_
_entity.id
_entity.type
_entity.pdbx_description
1 polymer ?
#
loop_
_entity_poly.entity_id
_entity_poly.type
_entity_poly.pdbx_seq_one_letter_code
_entity_poly.pdbx_strand_id
1 'polypeptide(L)'
;MRYLPLLLLLPFYLTLSLPPASAAEPTNVLERRRPIAFWSQAEYLIQQQLNLIQRINKALASPDLNRVKGAQGQLFVQERRVKQFLESQYPIPEFLCRNGQEDTTIATELDASQRKVYCALYSSTGQLQPIDAELEHRLPMLVGLRKPELLQSARTSPFNRQETIIPRFSPVPDFPDPEPPVIGIPAKRPLAGYEPPFQPAIAPSEEVSAVLSAARKPLLAVLDIFPPSAQIIDSAEATRIADRGDYDLWAIDVQKHAKFLALPGTGISRILPAESYRLDPNQLRNRAQPTVAERFPFVPLLKNNNDYVPRFTLEVADGKFRIPMPGMDYGFLMNLGDLPLDELEINRQNTDILSSEQAKLFLNYQPPNRLEALQAEQRRFLTTKIGAGFIPSLTTPASNQTPVVLKNTYLLRLVQFQLPEEVITGEPISRSDRRYLNLILDTPSSDVLVAFRPVQQRFDGSYIVIWRVLDQFPEPQIVDLHRYVELD
;
A
#
# COMPACT_ATOMS: atom_id res chain seq x y z
N MET A 1 -40.70 31.83 6.75
CA MET A 1 -41.57 31.90 7.95
C MET A 1 -41.05 30.84 8.92
N ARG A 2 -40.71 31.14 10.20
CA ARG A 2 -41.63 31.25 11.36
C ARG A 2 -42.49 29.98 11.51
N TYR A 3 -42.43 29.15 12.57
CA TYR A 3 -41.58 29.06 13.79
C TYR A 3 -41.35 27.54 14.10
N LEU A 4 -40.88 26.99 15.24
CA LEU A 4 -40.38 27.44 16.56
C LEU A 4 -39.50 26.29 17.18
N PRO A 5 -38.44 26.54 17.97
CA PRO A 5 -37.77 25.50 18.77
C PRO A 5 -38.37 25.34 20.17
N LEU A 6 -38.29 24.14 20.77
CA LEU A 6 -38.69 23.89 22.15
C LEU A 6 -37.47 23.55 23.03
N LEU A 7 -37.33 24.28 24.15
CA LEU A 7 -36.34 24.05 25.20
C LEU A 7 -36.97 23.22 26.33
N LEU A 8 -36.21 22.29 26.91
CA LEU A 8 -36.57 21.64 28.17
C LEU A 8 -35.33 21.46 29.06
N LEU A 9 -35.27 22.26 30.12
CA LEU A 9 -34.28 22.16 31.19
C LEU A 9 -34.91 21.45 32.39
N LEU A 10 -34.19 20.52 33.00
CA LEU A 10 -34.53 19.96 34.32
C LEU A 10 -33.24 19.83 35.15
N PRO A 11 -33.19 20.36 36.39
CA PRO A 11 -32.05 20.23 37.28
C PRO A 11 -32.14 18.92 38.08
N PHE A 12 -30.99 18.40 38.53
CA PHE A 12 -30.95 17.40 39.60
C PHE A 12 -29.87 17.71 40.63
N TYR A 13 -30.09 17.29 41.87
CA TYR A 13 -29.43 17.81 43.06
C TYR A 13 -28.11 17.11 43.41
N LEU A 14 -27.23 17.86 44.06
CA LEU A 14 -26.09 17.36 44.83
C LEU A 14 -26.56 16.58 46.07
N THR A 15 -25.97 15.42 46.31
CA THR A 15 -25.71 14.90 47.66
C THR A 15 -24.30 14.33 47.74
N LEU A 16 -23.52 14.77 48.73
CA LEU A 16 -22.26 14.13 49.12
C LEU A 16 -22.54 13.06 50.17
N SER A 17 -21.72 12.00 50.16
CA SER A 17 -21.69 10.99 51.23
C SER A 17 -20.24 10.71 51.59
N LEU A 18 -19.78 11.16 52.77
CA LEU A 18 -18.50 10.73 53.34
C LEU A 18 -18.72 9.42 54.12
N PRO A 19 -17.88 8.39 53.94
CA PRO A 19 -17.73 7.32 54.93
C PRO A 19 -16.92 7.84 56.14
N PRO A 20 -17.17 7.33 57.36
CA PRO A 20 -16.49 7.80 58.58
C PRO A 20 -15.05 7.29 58.69
N ALA A 21 -14.24 8.01 59.46
CA ALA A 21 -12.93 7.53 59.90
C ALA A 21 -13.10 6.41 60.95
N SER A 22 -12.20 5.43 60.93
CA SER A 22 -12.02 4.42 61.97
C SER A 22 -10.54 4.32 62.32
N ALA A 23 -10.20 4.09 63.59
CA ALA A 23 -8.85 4.21 64.11
C ALA A 23 -8.26 2.86 64.51
N ALA A 24 -7.11 2.54 63.91
CA ALA A 24 -6.00 1.69 64.37
C ALA A 24 -6.27 0.42 65.20
N GLU A 25 -5.77 -0.71 64.68
CA GLU A 25 -4.85 -1.57 65.44
C GLU A 25 -3.79 -2.20 64.49
N PRO A 26 -2.55 -2.48 64.94
CA PRO A 26 -1.43 -2.77 64.04
C PRO A 26 -1.10 -4.28 63.91
N THR A 27 -1.52 -4.92 62.81
CA THR A 27 -1.08 -6.29 62.46
C THR A 27 0.18 -6.30 61.58
N ASN A 28 1.32 -6.58 62.21
CA ASN A 28 2.58 -6.86 61.50
C ASN A 28 2.53 -8.23 60.80
N VAL A 29 2.21 -8.24 59.50
CA VAL A 29 2.46 -9.37 58.59
C VAL A 29 3.03 -8.82 57.29
N LEU A 30 4.17 -9.35 56.83
CA LEU A 30 4.95 -8.78 55.72
C LEU A 30 4.12 -8.67 54.42
N GLU A 31 4.15 -7.50 53.79
CA GLU A 31 3.49 -7.26 52.51
C GLU A 31 4.14 -8.07 51.38
N ARG A 32 3.53 -9.19 50.98
CA ARG A 32 3.78 -9.83 49.66
C ARG A 32 3.18 -9.01 48.51
N ARG A 33 3.54 -7.72 48.41
CA ARG A 33 3.18 -6.81 47.32
C ARG A 33 4.31 -6.71 46.29
N ARG A 34 4.32 -7.57 45.27
CA ARG A 34 5.14 -7.39 44.04
C ARG A 34 4.72 -8.16 42.76
N PRO A 35 4.17 -9.40 42.78
CA PRO A 35 4.01 -10.19 41.56
C PRO A 35 3.14 -9.57 40.45
N ILE A 36 2.05 -8.88 40.83
CA ILE A 36 1.05 -8.33 39.89
C ILE A 36 1.58 -7.08 39.16
N ALA A 37 2.51 -6.34 39.79
CA ALA A 37 3.10 -5.14 39.20
C ALA A 37 4.12 -5.48 38.08
N PHE A 38 4.88 -6.57 38.23
CA PHE A 38 5.86 -6.98 37.22
C PHE A 38 5.21 -7.19 35.85
N TRP A 39 4.20 -8.06 35.78
CA TRP A 39 3.62 -8.51 34.52
C TRP A 39 2.95 -7.38 33.74
N SER A 40 2.15 -6.54 34.42
CA SER A 40 1.48 -5.40 33.81
C SER A 40 2.45 -4.31 33.34
N GLN A 41 3.54 -4.07 34.08
CA GLN A 41 4.58 -3.11 33.67
C GLN A 41 5.46 -3.67 32.53
N ALA A 42 5.81 -4.96 32.56
CA ALA A 42 6.57 -5.62 31.50
C ALA A 42 5.78 -5.71 30.19
N GLU A 43 4.48 -6.00 30.25
CA GLU A 43 3.57 -6.01 29.10
C GLU A 43 3.56 -4.64 28.41
N TYR A 44 3.35 -3.57 29.18
CA TYR A 44 3.41 -2.20 28.67
C TYR A 44 4.76 -1.90 28.04
N LEU A 45 5.88 -2.23 28.70
CA LEU A 45 7.22 -1.94 28.19
C LEU A 45 7.55 -2.72 26.91
N ILE A 46 7.22 -4.01 26.81
CA ILE A 46 7.42 -4.79 25.57
C ILE A 46 6.56 -4.22 24.44
N GLN A 47 5.28 -3.93 24.70
CA GLN A 47 4.41 -3.34 23.68
C GLN A 47 4.91 -1.96 23.22
N GLN A 48 5.45 -1.14 24.13
CA GLN A 48 6.08 0.14 23.79
C GLN A 48 7.38 -0.05 23.00
N GLN A 49 8.21 -1.03 23.35
CA GLN A 49 9.48 -1.32 22.66
C GLN A 49 9.25 -1.85 21.24
N LEU A 50 8.27 -2.74 21.03
CA LEU A 50 7.84 -3.20 19.70
C LEU A 50 7.30 -2.04 18.84
N ASN A 51 6.48 -1.17 19.43
CA ASN A 51 6.00 0.05 18.77
C ASN A 51 7.15 0.99 18.38
N LEU A 52 8.14 1.17 19.27
CA LEU A 52 9.32 2.01 19.04
C LEU A 52 10.17 1.48 17.89
N ILE A 53 10.53 0.19 17.89
CA ILE A 53 11.33 -0.43 16.83
C ILE A 53 10.66 -0.24 15.46
N GLN A 54 9.34 -0.49 15.37
CA GLN A 54 8.59 -0.28 14.12
C GLN A 54 8.45 1.20 13.74
N ARG A 55 8.48 2.13 14.72
CA ARG A 55 8.47 3.58 14.45
C ARG A 55 9.82 4.07 13.94
N ILE A 56 10.92 3.60 14.53
CA ILE A 56 12.29 3.88 14.07
C ILE A 56 12.45 3.39 12.62
N ASN A 57 12.09 2.14 12.34
CA ASN A 57 12.12 1.57 10.99
C ASN A 57 11.34 2.44 9.97
N LYS A 58 10.11 2.83 10.31
CA LYS A 58 9.29 3.75 9.50
C LYS A 58 9.86 5.18 9.40
N ALA A 59 10.69 5.62 10.33
CA ALA A 59 11.29 6.96 10.33
C ALA A 59 12.57 7.03 9.50
N LEU A 60 13.45 6.04 9.61
CA LEU A 60 14.68 5.93 8.81
C LEU A 60 14.39 5.89 7.30
N ALA A 61 13.37 5.13 6.91
CA ALA A 61 12.89 5.04 5.54
C ALA A 61 11.96 6.21 5.11
N SER A 62 11.90 7.31 5.87
CA SER A 62 11.00 8.44 5.60
C SER A 62 11.75 9.74 5.26
N PRO A 63 11.19 10.59 4.36
CA PRO A 63 11.67 11.96 4.15
C PRO A 63 11.21 12.94 5.25
N ASP A 64 10.30 12.53 6.15
CA ASP A 64 9.67 13.40 7.14
C ASP A 64 10.55 13.58 8.39
N LEU A 65 11.17 14.77 8.50
CA LEU A 65 11.98 15.20 9.64
C LEU A 65 11.23 15.06 11.00
N ASN A 66 9.91 15.26 11.04
CA ASN A 66 9.14 15.11 12.28
C ASN A 66 9.08 13.64 12.74
N ARG A 67 9.10 12.67 11.82
CA ARG A 67 9.14 11.23 12.16
C ARG A 67 10.50 10.82 12.73
N VAL A 68 11.60 11.31 12.15
CA VAL A 68 12.95 11.05 12.67
C VAL A 68 13.12 11.64 14.08
N LYS A 69 12.78 12.92 14.29
CA LYS A 69 12.79 13.54 15.63
C LYS A 69 11.86 12.84 16.61
N GLY A 70 10.67 12.43 16.14
CA GLY A 70 9.69 11.71 16.96
C GLY A 70 10.11 10.29 17.34
N ALA A 71 10.95 9.63 16.52
CA ALA A 71 11.55 8.34 16.83
C ALA A 71 12.69 8.51 17.86
N GLN A 72 13.64 9.42 17.60
CA GLN A 72 14.77 9.71 18.51
C GLN A 72 14.29 10.11 19.91
N GLY A 73 13.35 11.07 19.99
CA GLY A 73 12.79 11.52 21.26
C GLY A 73 11.97 10.43 21.99
N GLN A 74 11.51 9.38 21.30
CA GLN A 74 10.90 8.22 21.94
C GLN A 74 11.90 7.15 22.33
N LEU A 75 13.00 6.96 21.59
CA LEU A 75 14.08 6.05 21.94
C LEU A 75 14.64 6.42 23.33
N PHE A 76 15.16 7.64 23.47
CA PHE A 76 15.63 8.20 24.75
C PHE A 76 14.63 8.06 25.91
N VAL A 77 13.33 8.26 25.66
CA VAL A 77 12.28 8.13 26.68
C VAL A 77 12.01 6.67 27.08
N GLN A 78 12.01 5.73 26.13
CA GLN A 78 11.79 4.31 26.46
C GLN A 78 13.04 3.66 27.05
N GLU A 79 14.26 3.98 26.58
CA GLU A 79 15.50 3.48 27.19
C GLU A 79 15.53 3.80 28.69
N ARG A 80 15.21 5.06 29.05
CA ARG A 80 15.13 5.47 30.46
C ARG A 80 14.06 4.71 31.24
N ARG A 81 12.89 4.46 30.65
CA ARG A 81 11.78 3.72 31.29
C ARG A 81 12.11 2.25 31.49
N VAL A 82 12.69 1.58 30.49
CA VAL A 82 13.13 0.20 30.58
C VAL A 82 14.26 0.10 31.60
N LYS A 83 15.26 0.97 31.55
CA LYS A 83 16.34 1.02 32.55
C LYS A 83 15.81 1.16 33.98
N GLN A 84 14.92 2.12 34.25
CA GLN A 84 14.29 2.31 35.57
C GLN A 84 13.49 1.07 36.02
N PHE A 85 12.80 0.39 35.11
CA PHE A 85 12.14 -0.88 35.43
C PHE A 85 13.16 -1.98 35.76
N LEU A 86 14.19 -2.17 34.95
CA LEU A 86 15.20 -3.20 35.15
C LEU A 86 15.95 -3.01 36.49
N GLU A 87 16.39 -1.79 36.78
CA GLU A 87 17.02 -1.40 38.05
C GLU A 87 16.09 -1.61 39.26
N SER A 88 14.77 -1.43 39.09
CA SER A 88 13.79 -1.62 40.16
C SER A 88 13.50 -3.08 40.54
N GLN A 89 13.77 -4.04 39.65
CA GLN A 89 13.65 -5.47 39.95
C GLN A 89 14.99 -6.11 40.33
N TYR A 90 16.11 -5.66 39.74
CA TYR A 90 17.45 -6.10 40.10
C TYR A 90 18.49 -4.99 39.86
N PRO A 91 19.29 -4.58 40.86
CA PRO A 91 20.12 -3.37 40.77
C PRO A 91 21.22 -3.35 39.69
N ILE A 92 21.65 -4.52 39.18
CA ILE A 92 22.72 -4.60 38.16
C ILE A 92 22.30 -5.59 37.05
N PRO A 93 21.54 -5.15 36.03
CA PRO A 93 20.94 -6.03 35.01
C PRO A 93 21.97 -6.91 34.26
N GLU A 94 23.19 -6.40 34.07
CA GLU A 94 24.31 -7.06 33.40
C GLU A 94 24.69 -8.42 34.00
N PHE A 95 24.62 -8.56 35.33
CA PHE A 95 24.92 -9.84 35.98
C PHE A 95 23.83 -10.88 35.71
N LEU A 96 22.56 -10.47 35.74
CA LEU A 96 21.42 -11.37 35.58
C LEU A 96 21.21 -11.83 34.13
N CYS A 97 21.63 -11.01 33.16
CA CYS A 97 21.30 -11.17 31.74
C CYS A 97 22.53 -11.30 30.84
N ARG A 98 23.33 -12.34 31.09
CA ARG A 98 24.57 -12.59 30.36
C ARG A 98 24.29 -12.83 28.87
N ASN A 99 24.76 -11.92 28.02
CA ASN A 99 24.46 -11.86 26.58
C ASN A 99 22.94 -11.90 26.27
N GLY A 100 22.10 -11.38 27.17
CA GLY A 100 20.64 -11.37 27.01
C GLY A 100 19.95 -12.70 27.33
N GLN A 101 20.66 -13.71 27.86
CA GLN A 101 20.07 -14.91 28.45
C GLN A 101 20.14 -14.85 29.97
N GLU A 102 19.20 -15.54 30.64
CA GLU A 102 19.13 -15.61 32.10
C GLU A 102 20.30 -16.42 32.69
N ASP A 103 21.00 -15.87 33.68
CA ASP A 103 21.87 -16.69 34.53
C ASP A 103 21.02 -17.34 35.63
N THR A 104 20.88 -18.66 35.56
CA THR A 104 20.07 -19.44 36.52
C THR A 104 20.74 -19.60 37.87
N THR A 105 22.06 -19.36 37.97
CA THR A 105 22.83 -19.51 39.21
C THR A 105 22.67 -18.34 40.19
N ILE A 106 22.19 -17.19 39.71
CA ILE A 106 22.04 -15.97 40.50
C ILE A 106 20.71 -16.00 41.28
N ALA A 107 20.80 -15.82 42.59
CA ALA A 107 19.64 -15.67 43.47
C ALA A 107 18.96 -14.30 43.23
N THR A 108 17.68 -14.33 42.88
CA THR A 108 16.82 -13.14 42.71
C THR A 108 15.40 -13.41 43.21
N GLU A 109 14.60 -12.36 43.39
CA GLU A 109 13.16 -12.50 43.69
C GLU A 109 12.31 -12.86 42.45
N LEU A 110 12.92 -12.92 41.25
CA LEU A 110 12.24 -13.18 39.98
C LEU A 110 12.18 -14.67 39.63
N ASP A 111 11.00 -15.14 39.23
CA ASP A 111 10.84 -16.49 38.68
C ASP A 111 11.52 -16.63 37.29
N ALA A 112 11.61 -17.85 36.75
CA ALA A 112 12.30 -18.10 35.48
C ALA A 112 11.56 -17.50 34.26
N SER A 113 10.24 -17.39 34.30
CA SER A 113 9.45 -16.73 33.25
C SER A 113 9.67 -15.22 33.28
N GLN A 114 9.70 -14.64 34.48
CA GLN A 114 10.02 -13.22 34.70
C GLN A 114 11.46 -12.90 34.29
N ARG A 115 12.45 -13.76 34.61
CA ARG A 115 13.85 -13.57 34.19
C ARG A 115 14.04 -13.55 32.68
N LYS A 116 13.38 -14.45 31.93
CA LYS A 116 13.37 -14.42 30.46
C LYS A 116 12.83 -13.10 29.91
N VAL A 117 11.68 -12.64 30.42
CA VAL A 117 11.05 -11.37 30.01
C VAL A 117 11.93 -10.16 30.35
N TYR A 118 12.53 -10.16 31.54
CA TYR A 118 13.48 -9.14 32.00
C TYR A 118 14.72 -9.07 31.09
N CYS A 119 15.34 -10.21 30.79
CA CYS A 119 16.53 -10.25 29.93
C CYS A 119 16.21 -9.99 28.45
N ALA A 120 15.01 -10.30 27.97
CA ALA A 120 14.56 -9.91 26.63
C ALA A 120 14.42 -8.39 26.49
N LEU A 121 13.90 -7.70 27.52
CA LEU A 121 13.85 -6.23 27.56
C LEU A 121 15.25 -5.62 27.63
N TYR A 122 16.11 -6.10 28.53
CA TYR A 122 17.50 -5.65 28.65
C TYR A 122 18.28 -5.80 27.33
N SER A 123 18.22 -7.00 26.72
CA SER A 123 18.86 -7.29 25.45
C SER A 123 18.33 -6.39 24.33
N SER A 124 17.00 -6.24 24.21
CA SER A 124 16.37 -5.37 23.22
C SER A 124 16.82 -3.91 23.34
N THR A 125 16.89 -3.36 24.56
CA THR A 125 17.33 -1.97 24.79
C THR A 125 18.81 -1.81 24.49
N GLY A 126 19.68 -2.73 24.95
CA GLY A 126 21.11 -2.69 24.62
C GLY A 126 21.39 -2.76 23.11
N GLN A 127 20.59 -3.53 22.36
CA GLN A 127 20.70 -3.57 20.89
C GLN A 127 20.26 -2.27 20.20
N LEU A 128 19.46 -1.39 20.82
CA LEU A 128 19.04 -0.14 20.17
C LEU A 128 20.01 1.03 20.32
N GLN A 129 20.99 0.98 21.23
CA GLN A 129 21.89 2.12 21.46
C GLN A 129 22.62 2.65 20.21
N PRO A 130 23.07 1.82 19.23
CA PRO A 130 23.70 2.33 18.01
C PRO A 130 22.78 3.17 17.11
N ILE A 131 21.46 3.04 17.27
CA ILE A 131 20.46 3.67 16.41
C ILE A 131 20.38 5.19 16.63
N ASP A 132 20.66 5.70 17.84
CA ASP A 132 20.60 7.14 18.11
C ASP A 132 21.60 7.92 17.22
N ALA A 133 22.80 7.38 16.99
CA ALA A 133 23.80 7.98 16.11
C ALA A 133 23.34 8.05 14.64
N GLU A 134 22.66 7.00 14.14
CA GLU A 134 22.06 6.99 12.79
C GLU A 134 20.91 8.00 12.69
N LEU A 135 20.04 8.08 13.70
CA LEU A 135 18.96 9.07 13.74
C LEU A 135 19.51 10.51 13.77
N GLU A 136 20.56 10.78 14.57
CA GLU A 136 21.25 12.07 14.59
C GLU A 136 21.92 12.40 13.25
N HIS A 137 22.57 11.44 12.61
CA HIS A 137 23.18 11.60 11.29
C HIS A 137 22.14 11.87 10.19
N ARG A 138 20.95 11.26 10.31
CA ARG A 138 19.83 11.43 9.37
C ARG A 138 19.19 12.82 9.44
N LEU A 139 19.09 13.43 10.63
CA LEU A 139 18.44 14.73 10.83
C LEU A 139 18.96 15.87 9.93
N PRO A 140 20.27 16.19 9.86
CA PRO A 140 20.78 17.29 9.03
C PRO A 140 20.52 17.06 7.54
N MET A 141 20.56 15.81 7.06
CA MET A 141 20.29 15.47 5.66
C MET A 141 18.86 15.84 5.22
N LEU A 142 17.89 15.81 6.15
CA LEU A 142 16.49 16.12 5.86
C LEU A 142 16.14 17.62 6.01
N VAL A 143 17.04 18.45 6.55
CA VAL A 143 16.78 19.90 6.76
C VAL A 143 16.54 20.64 5.44
N GLY A 144 17.19 20.23 4.35
CA GLY A 144 17.03 20.84 3.03
C GLY A 144 15.60 20.78 2.47
N LEU A 145 14.81 19.79 2.87
CA LEU A 145 13.45 19.55 2.36
C LEU A 145 12.39 20.50 2.98
N ARG A 146 12.73 21.20 4.07
CA ARG A 146 11.80 22.00 4.88
C ARG A 146 11.82 23.48 4.48
N LYS A 147 10.65 24.10 4.26
CA LYS A 147 10.53 25.55 4.01
C LYS A 147 11.16 26.34 5.18
N PRO A 148 11.83 27.49 4.95
CA PRO A 148 12.31 28.30 6.06
C PRO A 148 11.10 28.80 6.85
N GLU A 149 10.94 28.32 8.07
CA GLU A 149 10.05 28.97 9.02
C GLU A 149 10.64 30.34 9.35
N LEU A 150 9.95 31.39 8.94
CA LEU A 150 10.05 32.67 9.63
C LEU A 150 9.73 32.40 11.11
N LEU A 151 10.57 32.93 12.02
CA LEU A 151 10.59 32.58 13.44
C LEU A 151 9.34 33.04 14.21
N GLN A 152 8.21 32.37 13.96
CA GLN A 152 7.00 32.51 14.77
C GLN A 152 7.13 31.66 16.03
N SER A 153 6.91 32.29 17.18
CA SER A 153 7.10 31.71 18.53
C SER A 153 6.00 30.69 18.88
N ALA A 154 6.02 29.53 18.22
CA ALA A 154 5.06 28.45 18.41
C ALA A 154 5.33 27.65 19.71
N ARG A 155 4.90 28.20 20.86
CA ARG A 155 4.71 27.43 22.11
C ARG A 155 3.69 26.32 21.87
N THR A 156 4.14 25.12 21.49
CA THR A 156 3.29 23.97 21.15
C THR A 156 3.68 22.69 21.90
N SER A 157 2.69 21.84 22.16
CA SER A 157 2.76 20.71 23.10
C SER A 157 3.73 19.60 22.63
N PRO A 158 4.49 18.94 23.54
CA PRO A 158 5.64 18.12 23.15
C PRO A 158 5.33 16.72 22.57
N PHE A 159 4.08 16.23 22.57
CA PHE A 159 3.80 14.80 22.34
C PHE A 159 2.83 14.41 21.23
N ASN A 160 2.24 15.34 20.46
CA ASN A 160 1.36 14.93 19.35
C ASN A 160 1.40 15.86 18.12
N ARG A 161 2.47 15.78 17.33
CA ARG A 161 2.51 16.33 15.97
C ARG A 161 2.14 15.25 14.95
N GLN A 162 0.86 15.21 14.55
CA GLN A 162 0.39 14.47 13.37
C GLN A 162 0.43 15.34 12.09
N GLU A 163 0.78 16.62 12.21
CA GLU A 163 1.00 17.53 11.09
C GLU A 163 2.17 17.05 10.22
N THR A 164 1.81 16.43 9.10
CA THR A 164 2.75 16.10 8.02
C THR A 164 3.33 17.40 7.46
N ILE A 165 4.65 17.47 7.30
CA ILE A 165 5.32 18.70 6.85
C ILE A 165 4.85 19.05 5.43
N ILE A 166 4.27 20.23 5.25
CA ILE A 166 4.09 20.84 3.92
C ILE A 166 5.50 21.23 3.43
N PRO A 167 6.00 20.65 2.31
CA PRO A 167 7.41 20.77 1.91
C PRO A 167 7.75 22.10 1.22
N ARG A 168 9.00 22.22 0.72
CA ARG A 168 9.54 23.42 0.06
C ARG A 168 8.94 23.78 -1.32
N PHE A 169 7.81 23.20 -1.69
CA PHE A 169 7.35 23.23 -3.08
C PHE A 169 6.31 24.32 -3.31
N SER A 170 6.37 24.96 -4.48
CA SER A 170 5.16 25.55 -5.05
C SER A 170 4.16 24.42 -5.23
N PRO A 171 2.92 24.53 -4.72
CA PRO A 171 1.94 23.46 -4.90
C PRO A 171 1.75 23.22 -6.39
N VAL A 172 1.65 21.95 -6.77
CA VAL A 172 1.44 21.57 -8.17
C VAL A 172 0.09 22.18 -8.60
N PRO A 173 0.04 23.00 -9.67
CA PRO A 173 -1.21 23.57 -10.13
C PRO A 173 -2.23 22.48 -10.46
N ASP A 174 -3.52 22.77 -10.27
CA ASP A 174 -4.60 21.85 -10.65
C ASP A 174 -4.58 21.62 -12.17
N PHE A 175 -3.98 20.51 -12.59
CA PHE A 175 -3.99 20.04 -13.96
C PHE A 175 -5.18 19.10 -14.20
N PRO A 176 -5.74 19.06 -15.42
CA PRO A 176 -6.60 17.96 -15.82
C PRO A 176 -5.85 16.62 -15.76
N ASP A 177 -6.59 15.51 -15.64
CA ASP A 177 -6.05 14.16 -15.76
C ASP A 177 -5.11 14.06 -16.98
N PRO A 178 -3.87 13.55 -16.83
CA PRO A 178 -2.90 13.55 -17.91
C PRO A 178 -3.32 12.61 -19.05
N GLU A 179 -3.25 13.11 -20.29
CA GLU A 179 -3.41 12.27 -21.49
C GLU A 179 -2.27 11.24 -21.57
N PRO A 180 -2.51 10.02 -22.12
CA PRO A 180 -1.47 9.03 -22.34
C PRO A 180 -0.28 9.58 -23.14
N PRO A 181 0.97 9.23 -22.78
CA PRO A 181 2.17 9.77 -23.41
C PRO A 181 2.25 9.39 -24.89
N VAL A 182 2.68 10.33 -25.72
CA VAL A 182 2.75 10.15 -27.17
C VAL A 182 4.17 9.75 -27.58
N ILE A 183 4.42 8.45 -27.63
CA ILE A 183 5.69 7.89 -28.12
C ILE A 183 5.94 8.37 -29.55
N GLY A 184 7.19 8.73 -29.87
CA GLY A 184 7.58 9.34 -31.14
C GLY A 184 7.37 10.87 -31.20
N ILE A 185 6.81 11.50 -30.16
CA ILE A 185 6.81 12.96 -30.00
C ILE A 185 7.62 13.32 -28.75
N PRO A 186 8.60 14.24 -28.84
CA PRO A 186 9.38 14.64 -27.66
C PRO A 186 8.47 15.21 -26.58
N ALA A 187 8.66 14.75 -25.34
CA ALA A 187 7.84 15.14 -24.21
C ALA A 187 7.76 16.67 -24.05
N LYS A 188 6.56 17.19 -23.72
CA LYS A 188 6.37 18.61 -23.44
C LYS A 188 7.33 19.03 -22.32
N ARG A 189 8.17 20.03 -22.60
CA ARG A 189 9.10 20.58 -21.61
C ARG A 189 8.35 21.03 -20.34
N PRO A 190 8.94 20.89 -19.14
CA PRO A 190 8.32 21.36 -17.91
C PRO A 190 7.94 22.84 -18.00
N LEU A 191 6.88 23.22 -17.28
CA LEU A 191 6.35 24.58 -17.28
C LEU A 191 7.44 25.59 -16.88
N ALA A 192 7.50 26.71 -17.60
CA ALA A 192 8.53 27.73 -17.39
C ALA A 192 8.46 28.28 -15.95
N GLY A 193 9.53 28.04 -15.16
CA GLY A 193 9.61 28.44 -13.75
C GLY A 193 9.01 27.46 -12.74
N TYR A 194 8.53 26.29 -13.17
CA TYR A 194 8.15 25.19 -12.27
C TYR A 194 9.26 24.15 -12.19
N GLU A 195 9.97 24.13 -11.06
CA GLU A 195 10.86 23.02 -10.68
C GLU A 195 10.04 21.99 -9.88
N PRO A 196 9.96 20.71 -10.32
CA PRO A 196 9.21 19.70 -9.62
C PRO A 196 9.86 19.34 -8.27
N PRO A 197 9.07 18.81 -7.32
CA PRO A 197 9.55 18.41 -6.00
C PRO A 197 10.68 17.37 -6.08
N PHE A 198 11.82 17.65 -5.43
CA PHE A 198 12.84 16.61 -5.26
C PHE A 198 12.36 15.53 -4.27
N GLN A 199 11.89 14.42 -4.82
CA GLN A 199 11.52 13.24 -4.06
C GLN A 199 12.78 12.39 -3.79
N PRO A 200 13.22 12.22 -2.53
CA PRO A 200 14.44 11.48 -2.22
C PRO A 200 14.24 9.97 -2.36
N ALA A 201 15.31 9.23 -2.67
CA ALA A 201 15.37 7.78 -2.53
C ALA A 201 16.14 7.46 -1.23
N ILE A 202 15.53 6.72 -0.31
CA ILE A 202 16.04 6.48 1.04
C ILE A 202 15.89 5.00 1.39
N ALA A 203 16.98 4.24 1.35
CA ALA A 203 17.04 2.92 1.97
C ALA A 203 17.70 3.05 3.36
N PRO A 204 17.15 2.44 4.43
CA PRO A 204 17.91 2.17 5.64
C PRO A 204 19.11 1.27 5.31
N SER A 205 20.23 1.43 6.02
CA SER A 205 21.37 0.51 5.89
C SER A 205 20.96 -0.92 6.26
N GLU A 206 21.59 -1.92 5.62
CA GLU A 206 21.42 -3.34 5.98
C GLU A 206 21.85 -3.59 7.43
N GLU A 207 22.92 -2.94 7.89
CA GLU A 207 23.41 -3.00 9.27
C GLU A 207 22.35 -2.50 10.26
N VAL A 208 21.79 -1.31 10.00
CA VAL A 208 20.71 -0.71 10.81
C VAL A 208 19.46 -1.60 10.81
N SER A 209 19.14 -2.20 9.67
CA SER A 209 18.03 -3.16 9.53
C SER A 209 18.28 -4.45 10.34
N ALA A 210 19.52 -4.94 10.36
CA ALA A 210 19.93 -6.08 11.17
C ALA A 210 19.88 -5.77 12.68
N VAL A 211 20.31 -4.57 13.10
CA VAL A 211 20.21 -4.10 14.50
C VAL A 211 18.76 -4.04 14.96
N LEU A 212 17.84 -3.46 14.18
CA LEU A 212 16.41 -3.42 14.52
C LEU A 212 15.76 -4.82 14.55
N SER A 213 16.22 -5.73 13.70
CA SER A 213 15.81 -7.14 13.73
C SER A 213 16.31 -7.85 15.00
N ALA A 214 17.59 -7.65 15.36
CA ALA A 214 18.21 -8.20 16.56
C ALA A 214 17.54 -7.67 17.85
N ALA A 215 17.19 -6.39 17.91
CA ALA A 215 16.46 -5.78 19.02
C ALA A 215 15.01 -6.30 19.15
N ARG A 216 14.35 -6.67 18.04
CA ARG A 216 12.97 -7.20 18.04
C ARG A 216 12.91 -8.68 18.39
N LYS A 217 13.87 -9.48 17.90
CA LYS A 217 13.89 -10.94 18.08
C LYS A 217 13.67 -11.44 19.52
N PRO A 218 14.36 -10.93 20.57
CA PRO A 218 14.17 -11.42 21.93
C PRO A 218 12.78 -11.06 22.50
N LEU A 219 12.19 -9.94 22.10
CA LEU A 219 10.85 -9.53 22.54
C LEU A 219 9.76 -10.48 22.01
N LEU A 220 9.91 -10.94 20.75
CA LEU A 220 8.98 -11.90 20.15
C LEU A 220 9.12 -13.30 20.77
N ALA A 221 10.33 -13.67 21.20
CA ALA A 221 10.66 -14.96 21.79
C ALA A 221 10.22 -15.11 23.28
N VAL A 222 9.47 -14.15 23.82
CA VAL A 222 8.90 -14.22 25.18
C VAL A 222 7.40 -13.92 25.24
N LEU A 223 6.71 -13.77 24.11
CA LEU A 223 5.28 -13.40 24.09
C LEU A 223 4.37 -14.54 24.60
N ASP A 224 4.77 -15.79 24.39
CA ASP A 224 4.13 -17.01 24.88
C ASP A 224 4.33 -17.24 26.39
N ILE A 225 5.27 -16.52 27.01
CA ILE A 225 5.58 -16.59 28.44
C ILE A 225 4.61 -15.73 29.28
N PHE A 226 3.91 -14.77 28.66
CA PHE A 226 2.99 -13.88 29.38
C PHE A 226 1.70 -14.59 29.83
N PRO A 227 1.07 -14.14 30.93
CA PRO A 227 -0.25 -14.61 31.34
C PRO A 227 -1.29 -14.44 30.20
N PRO A 228 -2.26 -15.37 30.01
CA PRO A 228 -3.26 -15.28 28.94
C PRO A 228 -4.18 -14.06 28.92
N SER A 229 -4.09 -13.19 29.92
CA SER A 229 -4.76 -11.88 29.97
C SER A 229 -4.03 -10.78 29.22
N ALA A 230 -2.73 -10.96 28.91
CA ALA A 230 -1.91 -9.97 28.23
C ALA A 230 -2.26 -9.87 26.74
N GLN A 231 -2.24 -8.66 26.19
CA GLN A 231 -2.63 -8.38 24.79
C GLN A 231 -1.50 -7.69 24.03
N ILE A 232 -0.32 -8.32 24.01
CA ILE A 232 0.84 -7.83 23.27
C ILE A 232 0.68 -8.15 21.78
N ILE A 233 0.73 -7.12 20.94
CA ILE A 233 0.63 -7.18 19.49
C ILE A 233 1.97 -6.81 18.87
N ASP A 234 2.44 -7.62 17.92
CA ASP A 234 3.56 -7.24 17.05
C ASP A 234 3.12 -6.10 16.11
N SER A 235 3.55 -4.88 16.41
CA SER A 235 3.20 -3.66 15.69
C SER A 235 3.60 -3.66 14.21
N ALA A 236 4.60 -4.45 13.83
CA ALA A 236 5.02 -4.59 12.45
C ALA A 236 4.14 -5.60 11.70
N GLU A 237 3.76 -6.71 12.34
CA GLU A 237 2.78 -7.64 11.76
C GLU A 237 1.39 -7.01 11.65
N ALA A 238 0.94 -6.30 12.68
CA ALA A 238 -0.30 -5.52 12.62
C ALA A 238 -0.28 -4.47 11.50
N THR A 239 0.89 -3.86 11.21
CA THR A 239 1.04 -3.01 10.02
C THR A 239 0.85 -3.80 8.72
N ARG A 240 1.43 -5.00 8.58
CA ARG A 240 1.30 -5.83 7.36
C ARG A 240 -0.12 -6.36 7.16
N ILE A 241 -0.80 -6.72 8.24
CA ILE A 241 -2.20 -7.18 8.22
C ILE A 241 -3.14 -6.02 7.85
N ALA A 242 -2.92 -4.82 8.40
CA ALA A 242 -3.69 -3.63 8.02
C ALA A 242 -3.48 -3.26 6.53
N ASP A 243 -2.22 -3.20 6.07
CA ASP A 243 -1.87 -2.86 4.68
C ASP A 243 -2.48 -3.85 3.66
N ARG A 244 -2.48 -5.15 3.97
CA ARG A 244 -3.27 -6.14 3.20
C ARG A 244 -4.78 -5.96 3.36
N GLY A 245 -5.25 -5.61 4.55
CA GLY A 245 -6.65 -5.25 4.79
C GLY A 245 -7.12 -4.11 3.89
N ASP A 246 -6.26 -3.11 3.68
CA ASP A 246 -6.51 -1.87 2.96
C ASP A 246 -6.40 -2.02 1.43
N TYR A 247 -5.56 -2.91 0.90
CA TYR A 247 -5.36 -3.07 -0.55
C TYR A 247 -5.66 -4.46 -1.15
N ASP A 248 -5.61 -5.53 -0.35
CA ASP A 248 -5.72 -6.92 -0.81
C ASP A 248 -7.12 -7.52 -0.58
N LEU A 249 -7.34 -8.75 -1.07
CA LEU A 249 -8.49 -9.59 -0.73
C LEU A 249 -8.41 -10.11 0.70
N TRP A 250 -9.56 -10.40 1.31
CA TRP A 250 -9.58 -11.16 2.58
C TRP A 250 -9.79 -12.64 2.29
N ALA A 251 -9.21 -13.51 3.13
CA ALA A 251 -9.34 -14.97 2.97
C ALA A 251 -10.80 -15.45 2.94
N ILE A 252 -11.70 -14.75 3.65
CA ILE A 252 -13.14 -15.02 3.64
C ILE A 252 -13.80 -14.73 2.28
N ASP A 253 -13.32 -13.74 1.52
CA ASP A 253 -13.83 -13.43 0.17
C ASP A 253 -13.50 -14.59 -0.78
N VAL A 254 -12.28 -15.12 -0.71
CA VAL A 254 -11.82 -16.28 -1.49
C VAL A 254 -12.61 -17.54 -1.11
N GLN A 255 -12.77 -17.82 0.19
CA GLN A 255 -13.52 -18.98 0.69
C GLN A 255 -15.00 -18.95 0.26
N LYS A 256 -15.65 -17.78 0.36
CA LYS A 256 -17.05 -17.55 -0.05
C LYS A 256 -17.31 -17.88 -1.53
N HIS A 257 -16.31 -17.68 -2.40
CA HIS A 257 -16.40 -17.91 -3.83
C HIS A 257 -15.67 -19.17 -4.32
N ALA A 258 -15.14 -20.01 -3.41
CA ALA A 258 -14.27 -21.16 -3.73
C ALA A 258 -14.84 -22.16 -4.75
N LYS A 259 -16.17 -22.34 -4.81
CA LYS A 259 -16.81 -23.21 -5.82
C LYS A 259 -16.65 -22.69 -7.25
N PHE A 260 -16.78 -21.37 -7.45
CA PHE A 260 -16.57 -20.71 -8.74
C PHE A 260 -15.08 -20.72 -9.10
N LEU A 261 -14.22 -20.42 -8.11
CA LEU A 261 -12.75 -20.37 -8.26
C LEU A 261 -12.08 -21.73 -8.50
N ALA A 262 -12.84 -22.82 -8.46
CA ALA A 262 -12.39 -24.15 -8.88
C ALA A 262 -12.53 -24.39 -10.40
N LEU A 263 -13.24 -23.50 -11.12
CA LEU A 263 -13.43 -23.60 -12.57
C LEU A 263 -12.21 -23.05 -13.33
N PRO A 264 -11.85 -23.63 -14.50
CA PRO A 264 -10.71 -23.17 -15.29
C PRO A 264 -10.91 -21.73 -15.78
N GLY A 265 -9.81 -20.96 -15.83
CA GLY A 265 -9.81 -19.57 -16.29
C GLY A 265 -10.54 -18.58 -15.39
N THR A 266 -10.93 -18.97 -14.17
CA THR A 266 -11.60 -18.07 -13.21
C THR A 266 -10.66 -17.46 -12.18
N GLY A 267 -11.09 -16.34 -11.59
CA GLY A 267 -10.41 -15.67 -10.51
C GLY A 267 -11.29 -14.70 -9.73
N ILE A 268 -10.68 -14.06 -8.74
CA ILE A 268 -11.27 -13.05 -7.86
C ILE A 268 -10.26 -11.91 -7.69
N SER A 269 -10.75 -10.68 -7.65
CA SER A 269 -9.93 -9.47 -7.51
C SER A 269 -10.61 -8.44 -6.63
N ARG A 270 -9.80 -7.59 -6.01
CA ARG A 270 -10.24 -6.31 -5.47
C ARG A 270 -9.90 -5.22 -6.47
N ILE A 271 -10.91 -4.50 -6.93
CA ILE A 271 -10.78 -3.34 -7.81
C ILE A 271 -10.75 -2.11 -6.91
N LEU A 272 -9.59 -1.46 -6.84
CA LEU A 272 -9.36 -0.30 -6.00
C LEU A 272 -9.85 1.00 -6.67
N PRO A 273 -10.20 2.04 -5.90
CA PRO A 273 -10.36 3.39 -6.41
C PRO A 273 -9.05 3.88 -7.07
N ALA A 274 -9.15 4.62 -8.17
CA ALA A 274 -8.01 5.13 -8.95
C ALA A 274 -7.05 5.98 -8.10
N GLU A 275 -7.59 6.65 -7.09
CA GLU A 275 -6.86 7.45 -6.09
C GLU A 275 -5.82 6.62 -5.32
N SER A 276 -6.02 5.31 -5.22
CA SER A 276 -5.08 4.37 -4.59
C SER A 276 -3.78 4.20 -5.38
N TYR A 277 -3.83 4.41 -6.70
CA TYR A 277 -2.69 4.30 -7.61
C TYR A 277 -2.08 5.67 -7.95
N ARG A 278 -2.85 6.76 -7.79
CA ARG A 278 -2.39 8.13 -8.01
C ARG A 278 -1.42 8.57 -6.91
N LEU A 279 -0.26 9.07 -7.32
CA LEU A 279 0.69 9.73 -6.42
C LEU A 279 0.29 11.19 -6.25
N ASP A 280 0.03 11.64 -5.01
CA ASP A 280 -0.05 13.09 -4.72
C ASP A 280 1.34 13.70 -4.91
N PRO A 281 1.55 14.58 -5.90
CA PRO A 281 2.86 15.16 -6.16
C PRO A 281 3.25 16.20 -5.09
N ASN A 282 2.32 16.69 -4.27
CA ASN A 282 2.59 17.62 -3.18
C ASN A 282 3.11 16.90 -1.92
N GLN A 283 2.92 15.58 -1.81
CA GLN A 283 3.40 14.78 -0.69
C GLN A 283 4.87 14.40 -0.85
N LEU A 284 5.67 14.50 0.23
CA LEU A 284 7.02 13.93 0.25
C LEU A 284 6.96 12.40 0.32
N ARG A 285 7.31 11.75 -0.80
CA ARG A 285 7.45 10.29 -0.92
C ARG A 285 8.93 9.89 -0.95
N ASN A 286 9.24 8.78 -0.29
CA ASN A 286 10.48 8.04 -0.53
C ASN A 286 10.36 7.24 -1.83
N ARG A 287 11.17 7.54 -2.85
CA ARG A 287 11.19 6.81 -4.13
C ARG A 287 11.71 5.37 -4.02
N ALA A 288 12.46 5.04 -2.97
CA ALA A 288 12.91 3.67 -2.68
C ALA A 288 11.85 2.83 -1.94
N GLN A 289 10.72 3.42 -1.53
CA GLN A 289 9.56 2.66 -1.05
C GLN A 289 8.61 2.38 -2.21
N PRO A 290 8.17 1.12 -2.40
CA PRO A 290 7.36 0.74 -3.55
C PRO A 290 5.95 1.34 -3.51
N THR A 291 5.36 1.60 -4.68
CA THR A 291 3.97 2.10 -4.78
C THR A 291 2.93 1.08 -4.30
N VAL A 292 1.66 1.50 -4.23
CA VAL A 292 0.52 0.56 -4.14
C VAL A 292 0.51 -0.38 -5.35
N ALA A 293 0.76 0.11 -6.58
CA ALA A 293 0.77 -0.71 -7.80
C ALA A 293 1.92 -1.73 -7.85
N GLU A 294 3.07 -1.44 -7.23
CA GLU A 294 4.20 -2.38 -7.12
C GLU A 294 3.97 -3.44 -6.03
N ARG A 295 3.36 -3.06 -4.89
CA ARG A 295 3.06 -3.99 -3.78
C ARG A 295 1.82 -4.85 -4.03
N PHE A 296 0.82 -4.27 -4.68
CA PHE A 296 -0.50 -4.85 -4.97
C PHE A 296 -0.81 -4.65 -6.47
N PRO A 297 -0.06 -5.32 -7.37
CA PRO A 297 -0.29 -5.22 -8.81
C PRO A 297 -1.63 -5.83 -9.22
N PHE A 298 -2.18 -5.37 -10.35
CA PHE A 298 -3.31 -6.01 -11.02
C PHE A 298 -3.05 -7.51 -11.21
N VAL A 299 -4.05 -8.35 -10.85
CA VAL A 299 -3.87 -9.81 -10.82
C VAL A 299 -3.60 -10.38 -12.22
N PRO A 300 -2.81 -11.46 -12.35
CA PRO A 300 -2.66 -12.16 -13.62
C PRO A 300 -3.97 -12.85 -14.03
N LEU A 301 -4.36 -12.71 -15.30
CA LEU A 301 -5.52 -13.37 -15.90
C LEU A 301 -5.24 -14.83 -16.28
N LEU A 302 -3.99 -15.13 -16.62
CA LEU A 302 -3.55 -16.45 -17.10
C LEU A 302 -2.43 -17.00 -16.21
N LYS A 303 -2.35 -18.33 -16.13
CA LYS A 303 -1.19 -19.05 -15.60
C LYS A 303 -0.36 -19.50 -16.80
N ASN A 304 0.53 -18.63 -17.28
CA ASN A 304 1.36 -18.90 -18.44
C ASN A 304 2.82 -19.19 -18.01
N ASN A 305 3.57 -19.89 -18.86
CA ASN A 305 4.99 -20.20 -18.64
C ASN A 305 5.95 -19.22 -19.35
N ASN A 306 5.41 -18.28 -20.12
CA ASN A 306 6.17 -17.18 -20.73
C ASN A 306 6.42 -16.07 -19.70
N ASP A 307 7.46 -15.26 -19.90
CA ASP A 307 7.82 -14.16 -18.99
C ASP A 307 6.74 -13.05 -18.93
N TYR A 308 5.92 -12.93 -19.98
CA TYR A 308 4.78 -12.02 -20.03
C TYR A 308 3.47 -12.69 -19.65
N VAL A 309 2.71 -12.03 -18.76
CA VAL A 309 1.41 -12.50 -18.28
C VAL A 309 0.40 -11.34 -18.28
N PRO A 310 -0.73 -11.44 -19.02
CA PRO A 310 -1.77 -10.42 -19.04
C PRO A 310 -2.36 -10.20 -17.65
N ARG A 311 -2.71 -8.96 -17.34
CA ARG A 311 -3.21 -8.54 -16.03
C ARG A 311 -4.62 -7.96 -16.14
N PHE A 312 -5.43 -8.21 -15.13
CA PHE A 312 -6.80 -7.70 -15.05
C PHE A 312 -6.79 -6.22 -14.64
N THR A 313 -6.45 -5.35 -15.62
CA THR A 313 -6.29 -3.90 -15.47
C THR A 313 -7.64 -3.20 -15.39
N LEU A 314 -8.11 -2.98 -14.17
CA LEU A 314 -9.36 -2.29 -13.89
C LEU A 314 -9.27 -1.52 -12.58
N GLU A 315 -9.77 -0.29 -12.56
CA GLU A 315 -9.90 0.58 -11.39
C GLU A 315 -11.32 1.16 -11.30
N VAL A 316 -11.65 1.84 -10.20
CA VAL A 316 -12.90 2.60 -10.06
C VAL A 316 -12.61 4.10 -9.99
N ALA A 317 -13.33 4.89 -10.80
CA ALA A 317 -13.32 6.35 -10.75
C ALA A 317 -14.73 6.87 -11.00
N ASP A 318 -15.17 7.90 -10.27
CA ASP A 318 -16.50 8.54 -10.43
C ASP A 318 -17.70 7.56 -10.44
N GLY A 319 -17.63 6.48 -9.65
CA GLY A 319 -18.68 5.44 -9.63
C GLY A 319 -18.74 4.56 -10.88
N LYS A 320 -17.69 4.58 -11.71
CA LYS A 320 -17.53 3.76 -12.92
C LYS A 320 -16.34 2.83 -12.77
N PHE A 321 -16.42 1.65 -13.39
CA PHE A 321 -15.20 0.93 -13.76
C PHE A 321 -14.49 1.70 -14.86
N ARG A 322 -13.16 1.81 -14.78
CA ARG A 322 -12.29 2.40 -15.80
C ARG A 322 -11.12 1.46 -16.07
N ILE A 323 -10.77 1.31 -17.34
CA ILE A 323 -9.54 0.62 -17.77
C ILE A 323 -8.41 1.65 -17.72
N PRO A 324 -7.37 1.50 -16.88
CA PRO A 324 -6.18 2.32 -16.95
C PRO A 324 -5.41 1.98 -18.23
N MET A 325 -4.85 2.99 -18.90
CA MET A 325 -4.15 2.85 -20.19
C MET A 325 -2.66 3.22 -20.07
N PRO A 326 -1.85 2.44 -19.33
CA PRO A 326 -0.40 2.66 -19.24
C PRO A 326 0.29 2.31 -20.57
N GLY A 327 1.21 3.16 -21.03
CA GLY A 327 1.94 2.93 -22.27
C GLY A 327 1.00 2.75 -23.46
N MET A 328 0.98 1.56 -24.06
CA MET A 328 0.13 1.21 -25.20
C MET A 328 -1.04 0.27 -24.86
N ASP A 329 -1.23 -0.06 -23.58
CA ASP A 329 -2.42 -0.82 -23.14
C ASP A 329 -3.70 -0.06 -23.48
N TYR A 330 -4.70 -0.80 -23.97
CA TYR A 330 -6.05 -0.29 -24.16
C TYR A 330 -7.09 -1.41 -24.03
N GLY A 331 -8.36 -1.02 -24.05
CA GLY A 331 -9.44 -1.96 -24.00
C GLY A 331 -10.79 -1.27 -24.01
N PHE A 332 -11.83 -2.08 -24.01
CA PHE A 332 -13.21 -1.63 -23.96
C PHE A 332 -14.07 -2.65 -23.25
N LEU A 333 -15.09 -2.14 -22.56
CA LEU A 333 -16.01 -2.94 -21.76
C LEU A 333 -17.47 -2.51 -21.96
N MET A 334 -18.39 -3.42 -21.65
CA MET A 334 -19.83 -3.19 -21.69
C MET A 334 -20.54 -3.97 -20.57
N ASN A 335 -21.70 -3.47 -20.16
CA ASN A 335 -22.57 -4.13 -19.19
C ASN A 335 -23.52 -5.10 -19.94
N LEU A 336 -23.56 -6.37 -19.54
CA LEU A 336 -24.44 -7.41 -20.10
C LEU A 336 -25.76 -7.59 -19.33
N GLY A 337 -25.95 -6.89 -18.21
CA GLY A 337 -27.10 -7.08 -17.32
C GLY A 337 -26.85 -8.12 -16.22
N ASP A 338 -27.91 -8.59 -15.56
CA ASP A 338 -27.82 -9.66 -14.56
C ASP A 338 -27.82 -11.03 -15.27
N LEU A 339 -26.63 -11.47 -15.66
CA LEU A 339 -26.37 -12.75 -16.33
C LEU A 339 -25.30 -13.53 -15.54
N PRO A 340 -25.48 -14.79 -15.14
CA PRO A 340 -24.47 -15.54 -14.38
C PRO A 340 -23.17 -15.76 -15.18
N LEU A 341 -22.01 -15.83 -14.49
CA LEU A 341 -20.69 -15.99 -15.13
C LEU A 341 -20.36 -17.45 -15.48
N ASP A 342 -21.02 -18.39 -14.82
CA ASP A 342 -20.99 -19.82 -15.05
C ASP A 342 -21.79 -20.19 -16.30
N GLU A 343 -22.98 -19.60 -16.48
CA GLU A 343 -23.85 -19.76 -17.67
C GLU A 343 -23.33 -19.02 -18.93
N LEU A 344 -22.26 -18.22 -18.82
CA LEU A 344 -21.79 -17.36 -19.90
C LEU A 344 -20.92 -18.10 -20.94
N GLU A 345 -21.51 -18.49 -22.06
CA GLU A 345 -20.83 -19.14 -23.19
C GLU A 345 -20.65 -18.21 -24.42
N ILE A 346 -19.99 -17.06 -24.25
CA ILE A 346 -19.60 -16.20 -25.37
C ILE A 346 -18.25 -16.67 -25.96
N ASN A 347 -18.21 -17.00 -27.25
CA ASN A 347 -16.99 -17.31 -28.00
C ASN A 347 -17.20 -17.02 -29.50
N ARG A 348 -16.20 -17.29 -30.36
CA ARG A 348 -16.28 -16.98 -31.82
C ARG A 348 -17.32 -17.79 -32.61
N GLN A 349 -17.93 -18.81 -32.00
CA GLN A 349 -18.95 -19.68 -32.59
C GLN A 349 -20.33 -19.49 -31.94
N ASN A 350 -20.39 -19.10 -30.65
CA ASN A 350 -21.62 -18.76 -29.94
C ASN A 350 -21.65 -17.25 -29.62
N THR A 351 -22.57 -16.53 -30.27
CA THR A 351 -22.74 -15.08 -30.13
C THR A 351 -24.16 -14.68 -29.74
N ASP A 352 -25.00 -15.61 -29.27
CA ASP A 352 -26.45 -15.39 -29.10
C ASP A 352 -26.82 -14.26 -28.13
N ILE A 353 -25.90 -13.92 -27.23
CA ILE A 353 -26.02 -12.87 -26.21
C ILE A 353 -25.62 -11.48 -26.76
N LEU A 354 -24.93 -11.43 -27.91
CA LEU A 354 -24.36 -10.21 -28.49
C LEU A 354 -25.06 -9.81 -29.80
N SER A 355 -25.31 -8.52 -29.99
CA SER A 355 -25.71 -7.99 -31.29
C SER A 355 -24.58 -8.13 -32.32
N SER A 356 -24.89 -8.09 -33.61
CA SER A 356 -23.89 -8.22 -34.69
C SER A 356 -22.71 -7.24 -34.55
N GLU A 357 -22.97 -5.97 -34.18
CA GLU A 357 -21.90 -4.98 -33.96
C GLU A 357 -21.15 -5.22 -32.64
N GLN A 358 -21.79 -5.76 -31.60
CA GLN A 358 -21.11 -6.16 -30.36
C GLN A 358 -20.20 -7.38 -30.58
N ALA A 359 -20.67 -8.41 -31.28
CA ALA A 359 -19.86 -9.57 -31.66
C ALA A 359 -18.68 -9.16 -32.56
N LYS A 360 -18.92 -8.26 -33.52
CA LYS A 360 -17.88 -7.68 -34.37
C LYS A 360 -16.81 -6.92 -33.58
N LEU A 361 -17.19 -6.21 -32.52
CA LEU A 361 -16.25 -5.46 -31.67
C LEU A 361 -15.54 -6.33 -30.61
N PHE A 362 -16.23 -7.26 -29.95
CA PHE A 362 -15.64 -8.07 -28.88
C PHE A 362 -14.96 -9.36 -29.38
N LEU A 363 -15.36 -9.90 -30.53
CA LEU A 363 -14.83 -11.17 -31.06
C LEU A 363 -14.02 -10.95 -32.33
N ASN A 364 -14.56 -10.24 -33.32
CA ASN A 364 -13.93 -10.10 -34.65
C ASN A 364 -13.00 -8.89 -34.80
N TYR A 365 -12.81 -8.10 -33.74
CA TYR A 365 -11.89 -6.98 -33.72
C TYR A 365 -10.43 -7.46 -33.86
N GLN A 366 -9.61 -6.64 -34.52
CA GLN A 366 -8.19 -6.87 -34.71
C GLN A 366 -7.43 -5.59 -34.33
N PRO A 367 -6.51 -5.64 -33.35
CA PRO A 367 -5.63 -4.52 -33.04
C PRO A 367 -4.84 -4.06 -34.28
N PRO A 368 -4.69 -2.74 -34.51
CA PRO A 368 -3.74 -2.22 -35.50
C PRO A 368 -2.31 -2.70 -35.22
N ASN A 369 -1.48 -2.85 -36.26
CA ASN A 369 -0.11 -3.37 -36.14
C ASN A 369 1.00 -2.30 -36.27
N ARG A 370 0.65 -1.02 -36.14
CA ARG A 370 1.56 0.14 -36.23
C ARG A 370 1.38 1.07 -35.04
N LEU A 371 2.48 1.59 -34.49
CA LEU A 371 2.45 2.35 -33.23
C LEU A 371 1.51 3.56 -33.29
N GLU A 372 1.60 4.38 -34.34
CA GLU A 372 0.69 5.53 -34.58
C GLU A 372 -0.79 5.12 -34.63
N ALA A 373 -1.08 3.96 -35.19
CA ALA A 373 -2.44 3.44 -35.31
C ALA A 373 -2.98 2.93 -33.98
N LEU A 374 -2.17 2.21 -33.18
CA LEU A 374 -2.53 1.88 -31.78
C LEU A 374 -2.78 3.16 -30.97
N GLN A 375 -1.96 4.19 -31.11
CA GLN A 375 -2.13 5.44 -30.36
C GLN A 375 -3.43 6.18 -30.73
N ALA A 376 -3.77 6.22 -32.02
CA ALA A 376 -5.04 6.79 -32.48
C ALA A 376 -6.24 5.99 -31.92
N GLU A 377 -6.11 4.66 -31.89
CA GLU A 377 -7.11 3.73 -31.37
C GLU A 377 -7.34 3.88 -29.85
N GLN A 378 -6.25 3.91 -29.07
CA GLN A 378 -6.26 4.15 -27.63
C GLN A 378 -6.93 5.50 -27.31
N ARG A 379 -6.56 6.58 -28.02
CA ARG A 379 -7.21 7.90 -27.86
C ARG A 379 -8.69 7.90 -28.26
N ARG A 380 -9.13 7.09 -29.23
CA ARG A 380 -10.55 6.96 -29.60
C ARG A 380 -11.35 6.37 -28.44
N PHE A 381 -10.86 5.29 -27.82
CA PHE A 381 -11.52 4.68 -26.65
C PHE A 381 -11.43 5.55 -25.40
N LEU A 382 -10.32 6.26 -25.17
CA LEU A 382 -10.14 7.19 -24.05
C LEU A 382 -11.11 8.38 -24.11
N THR A 383 -11.22 9.02 -25.29
CA THR A 383 -11.98 10.27 -25.46
C THR A 383 -13.44 10.06 -25.83
N THR A 384 -13.84 8.83 -26.20
CA THR A 384 -15.15 8.48 -26.78
C THR A 384 -15.57 9.32 -28.00
N LYS A 385 -14.63 10.00 -28.66
CA LYS A 385 -14.92 10.87 -29.80
C LYS A 385 -15.27 10.04 -31.05
N ILE A 386 -16.45 10.31 -31.60
CA ILE A 386 -16.91 9.73 -32.87
C ILE A 386 -16.20 10.47 -34.02
N GLY A 387 -15.29 9.80 -34.72
CA GLY A 387 -14.48 10.40 -35.79
C GLY A 387 -13.79 9.36 -36.67
N ALA A 388 -13.45 9.76 -37.91
CA ALA A 388 -13.03 8.89 -39.01
C ALA A 388 -11.92 7.87 -38.66
N GLY A 389 -12.22 6.59 -38.88
CA GLY A 389 -11.30 5.45 -38.74
C GLY A 389 -11.87 4.19 -39.41
N PHE A 390 -11.11 3.09 -39.44
CA PHE A 390 -11.45 1.86 -40.18
C PHE A 390 -12.60 1.01 -39.59
N ILE A 391 -13.29 1.49 -38.55
CA ILE A 391 -14.42 0.81 -37.90
C ILE A 391 -15.61 1.79 -37.90
N PRO A 392 -16.85 1.36 -38.17
CA PRO A 392 -18.03 2.24 -38.15
C PRO A 392 -18.17 3.03 -36.85
N SER A 393 -18.78 4.20 -36.96
CA SER A 393 -19.10 5.07 -35.81
C SER A 393 -19.85 4.28 -34.71
N LEU A 394 -19.29 4.25 -33.50
CA LEU A 394 -19.81 3.52 -32.35
C LEU A 394 -21.25 3.97 -32.00
N THR A 395 -22.24 3.22 -32.47
CA THR A 395 -23.67 3.39 -32.14
C THR A 395 -24.10 2.56 -30.92
N THR A 396 -23.18 1.81 -30.30
CA THR A 396 -23.42 0.93 -29.14
C THR A 396 -22.32 1.07 -28.07
N PRO A 397 -22.63 0.83 -26.79
CA PRO A 397 -22.01 1.55 -25.65
C PRO A 397 -20.68 0.97 -25.14
N ALA A 398 -19.86 0.37 -26.00
CA ALA A 398 -18.54 -0.12 -25.60
C ALA A 398 -17.56 1.05 -25.41
N SER A 399 -16.93 1.11 -24.24
CA SER A 399 -16.13 2.26 -23.80
C SER A 399 -14.98 1.83 -22.89
N ASN A 400 -14.00 2.70 -22.65
CA ASN A 400 -12.97 2.46 -21.62
C ASN A 400 -13.51 2.53 -20.18
N GLN A 401 -14.76 2.98 -20.02
CA GLN A 401 -15.41 3.18 -18.72
C GLN A 401 -16.90 2.85 -18.76
N THR A 402 -17.47 2.38 -17.63
CA THR A 402 -18.91 2.12 -17.51
C THR A 402 -19.39 2.24 -16.05
N PRO A 403 -20.62 2.70 -15.77
CA PRO A 403 -21.15 2.75 -14.40
C PRO A 403 -21.11 1.39 -13.68
N VAL A 404 -20.70 1.39 -12.41
CA VAL A 404 -20.71 0.19 -11.58
C VAL A 404 -22.13 -0.14 -11.12
N VAL A 405 -22.55 -1.37 -11.38
CA VAL A 405 -23.82 -1.94 -10.94
C VAL A 405 -23.51 -3.28 -10.29
N LEU A 406 -23.74 -3.37 -8.97
CA LEU A 406 -23.51 -4.62 -8.23
C LEU A 406 -24.35 -5.75 -8.81
N LYS A 407 -23.74 -6.94 -8.92
CA LYS A 407 -24.30 -8.16 -9.52
C LYS A 407 -24.61 -8.12 -11.03
N ASN A 408 -24.35 -7.03 -11.75
CA ASN A 408 -24.33 -7.13 -13.21
C ASN A 408 -23.04 -7.83 -13.67
N THR A 409 -23.13 -8.59 -14.77
CA THR A 409 -21.97 -9.10 -15.48
C THR A 409 -21.56 -8.11 -16.56
N TYR A 410 -20.25 -7.99 -16.74
CA TYR A 410 -19.60 -7.11 -17.69
C TYR A 410 -18.73 -7.93 -18.63
N LEU A 411 -18.73 -7.57 -19.91
CA LEU A 411 -17.78 -8.09 -20.88
C LEU A 411 -16.67 -7.06 -21.07
N LEU A 412 -15.42 -7.53 -21.10
CA LEU A 412 -14.20 -6.74 -21.19
C LEU A 412 -13.26 -7.38 -22.20
N ARG A 413 -12.72 -6.60 -23.13
CA ARG A 413 -11.57 -6.99 -23.94
C ARG A 413 -10.39 -6.09 -23.60
N LEU A 414 -9.29 -6.72 -23.18
CA LEU A 414 -8.02 -6.05 -22.86
C LEU A 414 -7.00 -6.38 -23.95
N VAL A 415 -6.35 -5.36 -24.48
CA VAL A 415 -5.24 -5.44 -25.42
C VAL A 415 -4.04 -4.80 -24.76
N GLN A 416 -3.01 -5.58 -24.44
CA GLN A 416 -1.89 -5.14 -23.61
C GLN A 416 -0.54 -5.35 -24.29
N PHE A 417 0.43 -4.47 -24.02
CA PHE A 417 1.77 -4.48 -24.61
C PHE A 417 2.85 -4.11 -23.60
N GLN A 418 3.85 -4.95 -23.42
CA GLN A 418 5.10 -4.58 -22.75
C GLN A 418 6.07 -4.01 -23.78
N LEU A 419 6.10 -2.69 -23.91
CA LEU A 419 7.07 -1.99 -24.75
C LEU A 419 8.48 -2.04 -24.16
N PRO A 420 9.54 -2.02 -25.01
CA PRO A 420 10.93 -1.83 -24.59
C PRO A 420 11.16 -0.48 -23.89
N GLU A 421 12.11 -0.43 -22.96
CA GLU A 421 12.41 0.81 -22.24
C GLU A 421 12.97 1.89 -23.16
N GLU A 422 13.76 1.53 -24.17
CA GLU A 422 14.36 2.43 -25.16
C GLU A 422 13.29 3.16 -26.00
N VAL A 423 12.16 2.49 -26.27
CA VAL A 423 10.98 3.07 -26.95
C VAL A 423 10.23 4.05 -26.04
N ILE A 424 10.28 3.84 -24.72
CA ILE A 424 9.57 4.66 -23.72
C ILE A 424 10.39 5.88 -23.31
N THR A 425 11.71 5.72 -23.13
CA THR A 425 12.64 6.79 -22.71
C THR A 425 13.12 7.63 -23.89
N GLY A 426 13.24 7.04 -25.08
CA GLY A 426 13.93 7.63 -26.22
C GLY A 426 15.46 7.66 -26.08
N GLU A 427 16.03 6.86 -25.17
CA GLU A 427 17.49 6.73 -25.05
C GLU A 427 18.07 5.95 -26.25
N PRO A 428 19.24 6.37 -26.80
CA PRO A 428 19.78 5.77 -28.01
C PRO A 428 20.38 4.38 -27.76
N ILE A 429 20.13 3.43 -28.68
CA ILE A 429 20.67 2.08 -28.58
C ILE A 429 22.18 2.09 -28.88
N SER A 430 22.96 1.64 -27.90
CA SER A 430 24.42 1.62 -27.96
C SER A 430 24.96 0.77 -29.12
N ARG A 431 26.16 1.13 -29.61
CA ARG A 431 26.82 0.40 -30.71
C ARG A 431 27.07 -1.08 -30.42
N SER A 432 27.22 -1.45 -29.14
CA SER A 432 27.38 -2.84 -28.68
C SER A 432 26.10 -3.65 -28.91
N ASP A 433 24.95 -3.02 -28.73
CA ASP A 433 23.66 -3.68 -28.50
C ASP A 433 22.78 -3.71 -29.76
N ARG A 434 23.13 -2.90 -30.78
CA ARG A 434 22.56 -2.97 -32.15
C ARG A 434 22.49 -4.39 -32.73
N ARG A 435 23.42 -5.28 -32.36
CA ARG A 435 23.42 -6.71 -32.75
C ARG A 435 22.23 -7.51 -32.19
N TYR A 436 21.58 -7.00 -31.15
CA TYR A 436 20.43 -7.56 -30.46
C TYR A 436 19.15 -6.73 -30.70
N LEU A 437 19.15 -5.77 -31.63
CA LEU A 437 18.02 -4.86 -31.86
C LEU A 437 16.68 -5.59 -32.10
N ASN A 438 16.68 -6.77 -32.72
CA ASN A 438 15.48 -7.59 -32.91
C ASN A 438 14.94 -8.24 -31.61
N LEU A 439 15.79 -8.40 -30.59
CA LEU A 439 15.43 -8.89 -29.25
C LEU A 439 15.06 -7.72 -28.32
N ILE A 440 15.76 -6.59 -28.46
CA ILE A 440 15.44 -5.33 -27.74
C ILE A 440 14.06 -4.82 -28.16
N LEU A 441 13.72 -4.89 -29.45
CA LEU A 441 12.41 -4.47 -29.97
C LEU A 441 11.35 -5.58 -29.94
N ASP A 442 11.65 -6.75 -29.39
CA ASP A 442 10.62 -7.76 -29.13
C ASP A 442 9.62 -7.21 -28.10
N THR A 443 8.33 -7.38 -28.35
CA THR A 443 7.27 -6.69 -27.63
C THR A 443 6.21 -7.69 -27.20
N PRO A 444 6.37 -8.31 -26.01
CA PRO A 444 5.38 -9.23 -25.48
C PRO A 444 4.02 -8.53 -25.34
N SER A 445 2.97 -9.21 -25.80
CA SER A 445 1.65 -8.62 -25.89
C SER A 445 0.55 -9.65 -25.64
N SER A 446 -0.69 -9.19 -25.53
CA SER A 446 -1.86 -10.06 -25.36
C SER A 446 -3.13 -9.37 -25.81
N ASP A 447 -4.13 -10.18 -26.17
CA ASP A 447 -5.49 -9.73 -26.45
C ASP A 447 -6.46 -10.78 -25.88
N VAL A 448 -7.19 -10.42 -24.83
CA VAL A 448 -7.93 -11.37 -23.96
C VAL A 448 -9.37 -10.91 -23.75
N LEU A 449 -10.33 -11.81 -23.94
CA LEU A 449 -11.73 -11.61 -23.58
C LEU A 449 -11.98 -12.12 -22.16
N VAL A 450 -12.50 -11.24 -21.30
CA VAL A 450 -12.80 -11.52 -19.90
C VAL A 450 -14.24 -11.11 -19.62
N ALA A 451 -14.97 -11.91 -18.85
CA ALA A 451 -16.19 -11.46 -18.20
C ALA A 451 -16.00 -11.36 -16.68
N PHE A 452 -16.60 -10.34 -16.07
CA PHE A 452 -16.49 -10.10 -14.63
C PHE A 452 -17.79 -9.59 -14.02
N ARG A 453 -17.97 -9.83 -12.72
CA ARG A 453 -19.19 -9.52 -11.98
C ARG A 453 -18.83 -9.00 -10.58
N PRO A 454 -19.06 -7.71 -10.24
CA PRO A 454 -18.93 -7.22 -8.87
C PRO A 454 -19.93 -7.89 -7.93
N VAL A 455 -19.41 -8.57 -6.92
CA VAL A 455 -20.19 -9.33 -5.93
C VAL A 455 -20.38 -8.57 -4.61
N GLN A 456 -19.51 -7.59 -4.32
CA GLN A 456 -19.55 -6.80 -3.08
C GLN A 456 -18.82 -5.47 -3.25
N GLN A 457 -19.34 -4.40 -2.66
CA GLN A 457 -18.64 -3.13 -2.46
C GLN A 457 -18.10 -3.08 -1.02
N ARG A 458 -16.96 -2.44 -0.80
CA ARG A 458 -16.37 -2.16 0.52
C ARG A 458 -16.50 -0.67 0.87
N PHE A 459 -16.32 -0.34 2.16
CA PHE A 459 -16.52 1.03 2.69
C PHE A 459 -15.52 2.07 2.17
N ASP A 460 -14.38 1.63 1.62
CA ASP A 460 -13.38 2.44 0.95
C ASP A 460 -13.74 2.79 -0.52
N GLY A 461 -14.87 2.29 -1.02
CA GLY A 461 -15.26 2.42 -2.42
C GLY A 461 -14.67 1.36 -3.35
N SER A 462 -13.81 0.46 -2.85
CA SER A 462 -13.33 -0.68 -3.64
C SER A 462 -14.41 -1.74 -3.86
N TYR A 463 -14.25 -2.55 -4.90
CA TYR A 463 -15.19 -3.61 -5.25
C TYR A 463 -14.49 -4.97 -5.30
N ILE A 464 -15.11 -5.98 -4.67
CA ILE A 464 -14.75 -7.37 -4.88
C ILE A 464 -15.47 -7.85 -6.12
N VAL A 465 -14.72 -8.32 -7.11
CA VAL A 465 -15.22 -8.84 -8.38
C VAL A 465 -14.72 -10.26 -8.59
N ILE A 466 -15.58 -11.13 -9.10
CA ILE A 466 -15.18 -12.42 -9.66
C ILE A 466 -15.12 -12.31 -11.18
N TRP A 467 -14.22 -13.06 -11.82
CA TRP A 467 -13.99 -13.00 -13.25
C TRP A 467 -13.70 -14.37 -13.87
N ARG A 468 -13.88 -14.46 -15.19
CA ARG A 468 -13.66 -15.64 -16.04
C ARG A 468 -13.09 -15.18 -17.37
N VAL A 469 -11.93 -15.72 -17.77
CA VAL A 469 -11.42 -15.63 -19.14
C VAL A 469 -12.31 -16.46 -20.06
N LEU A 470 -12.71 -15.90 -21.19
CA LEU A 470 -13.63 -16.51 -22.16
C LEU A 470 -12.92 -16.95 -23.45
N ASP A 471 -12.03 -16.12 -23.97
CA ASP A 471 -11.27 -16.37 -25.21
C ASP A 471 -9.92 -15.63 -25.17
N GLN A 472 -8.96 -16.09 -25.96
CA GLN A 472 -7.64 -15.49 -26.17
C GLN A 472 -7.41 -15.32 -27.67
N PHE A 473 -7.15 -14.10 -28.11
CA PHE A 473 -6.89 -13.76 -29.51
C PHE A 473 -5.38 -13.85 -29.80
N PRO A 474 -4.97 -13.92 -31.09
CA PRO A 474 -3.55 -13.93 -31.44
C PRO A 474 -2.82 -12.68 -30.92
N GLU A 475 -1.63 -12.86 -30.37
CA GLU A 475 -0.81 -11.81 -29.74
C GLU A 475 -0.52 -10.67 -30.74
N PRO A 476 -1.00 -9.43 -30.49
CA PRO A 476 -0.89 -8.32 -31.43
C PRO A 476 0.56 -7.81 -31.56
N GLN A 477 1.00 -7.54 -32.78
CA GLN A 477 2.40 -7.23 -33.10
C GLN A 477 2.56 -5.80 -33.61
N ILE A 478 3.60 -5.08 -33.16
CA ILE A 478 3.90 -3.71 -33.59
C ILE A 478 5.09 -3.72 -34.56
N VAL A 479 4.83 -3.66 -35.86
CA VAL A 479 5.86 -3.95 -36.90
C VAL A 479 6.82 -2.80 -37.20
N ASP A 480 6.59 -1.61 -36.64
CA ASP A 480 7.31 -0.39 -36.96
C ASP A 480 8.06 0.28 -35.79
N LEU A 481 8.22 -0.42 -34.65
CA LEU A 481 8.97 0.08 -33.48
C LEU A 481 10.40 0.55 -33.80
N HIS A 482 11.06 -0.07 -34.80
CA HIS A 482 12.39 0.31 -35.29
C HIS A 482 12.51 1.76 -35.81
N ARG A 483 11.40 2.50 -35.92
CA ARG A 483 11.35 3.91 -36.34
C ARG A 483 11.35 4.90 -35.18
N TYR A 484 11.18 4.41 -33.96
CA TYR A 484 10.97 5.22 -32.76
C TYR A 484 12.10 5.07 -31.73
N VAL A 485 13.25 4.50 -32.14
CA VAL A 485 14.49 4.39 -31.35
C VAL A 485 15.65 5.04 -32.10
N GLU A 486 16.49 5.78 -31.36
CA GLU A 486 17.71 6.41 -31.89
C GLU A 486 18.92 5.44 -31.76
N LEU A 487 20.00 5.69 -32.50
CA LEU A 487 21.14 4.77 -32.62
C LEU A 487 22.49 5.53 -32.61
N ASP A 488 23.39 5.22 -31.68
CA ASP A 488 24.68 5.94 -31.46
C ASP A 488 25.79 5.78 -32.52
#